data_AF-A0A7W4PMA8-F1
#
_entry.id   AF-A0A7W4PMA8-F1
#
_cell.length_a   1.000
_cell.length_b   1.000
_cell.length_c   1.000
_cell.angle_alpha   90.00
_cell.angle_beta   90.00
_cell.angle_gamma   90.00
#
_symmetry.space_group_name_H-M   'P 1'
#
loop_
_entity.id
_entity.type
_entity.pdbx_description
1 polymer ?
#
loop_
_entity_poly.entity_id
_entity_poly.type
_entity_poly.pdbx_seq_one_letter_code
_entity_poly.pdbx_strand_id
1 'polypeptide(L)'
;MKHWRIEQMDWDSFDPSRVDPEIIPVVKAASVVERNGVDYAVYLNNVFSDDPAFRAAADNWAVEEVQHGDALGRWAMLADPSWNYPEAFERYRAAYSLDLEVDSSVRGSRTGELIARCMVETGTSSFYTALADATDEPLLKAICKQIAADEYRHFKLFYDHMHRYLKRERLGVWQRTRIALGRVTESEDDELASAYHTTNDPVGVPYDHGRCIAAYMSRAMGVYRPKHTVRVTGMILKTIGVAPHGWVHALIARVVYMLIRQRRKKFVRQAAVA
;
A
#
# COMPACT_ATOMS: atom_id res chain seq x y z
N MET A 1 -6.96 -4.85 21.69
CA MET A 1 -5.50 -4.96 21.47
C MET A 1 -4.92 -3.57 21.61
N LYS A 2 -3.72 -3.43 22.16
CA LYS A 2 -3.08 -2.10 22.31
C LYS A 2 -2.48 -1.72 20.95
N HIS A 3 -2.94 -0.61 20.36
CA HIS A 3 -2.32 -0.05 19.16
C HIS A 3 -0.88 0.36 19.49
N TRP A 4 0.08 0.07 18.60
CA TRP A 4 1.46 0.50 18.78
C TRP A 4 1.54 2.01 18.53
N ARG A 5 2.55 2.63 19.14
CA ARG A 5 2.87 4.03 18.86
C ARG A 5 4.27 4.18 18.35
N ILE A 6 4.49 5.15 17.48
CA ILE A 6 5.81 5.44 16.90
C ILE A 6 6.88 5.69 17.98
N GLU A 7 6.52 6.31 19.10
CA GLU A 7 7.46 6.60 20.20
C GLU A 7 7.85 5.35 20.99
N GLN A 8 7.11 4.25 20.84
CA GLN A 8 7.38 2.97 21.52
C GLN A 8 8.30 2.06 20.71
N MET A 9 8.70 2.47 19.50
CA MET A 9 9.65 1.72 18.70
C MET A 9 11.06 1.86 19.26
N ASP A 10 11.86 0.80 19.13
CA ASP A 10 13.26 0.78 19.56
C ASP A 10 14.13 1.50 18.54
N TRP A 11 14.07 2.83 18.53
CA TRP A 11 14.82 3.69 17.59
C TRP A 11 16.34 3.52 17.73
N ASP A 12 16.81 3.14 18.91
CA ASP A 12 18.24 2.88 19.18
C ASP A 12 18.73 1.57 18.53
N SER A 13 17.81 0.71 18.08
CA SER A 13 18.18 -0.48 17.31
C SER A 13 18.65 -0.18 15.89
N PHE A 14 18.46 1.05 15.38
CA PHE A 14 18.87 1.42 14.03
C PHE A 14 20.36 1.13 13.78
N ASP A 15 20.64 0.34 12.75
CA ASP A 15 22.01 -0.03 12.37
C ASP A 15 22.32 0.36 10.91
N PRO A 16 23.07 1.46 10.68
CA PRO A 16 23.37 1.92 9.33
C PRO A 16 24.18 0.91 8.51
N SER A 17 24.92 -0.01 9.15
CA SER A 17 25.70 -1.04 8.46
C SER A 17 24.84 -2.15 7.85
N ARG A 18 23.57 -2.25 8.28
CA ARG A 18 22.61 -3.26 7.82
C ARG A 18 21.54 -2.70 6.90
N VAL A 19 21.61 -1.41 6.57
CA VAL A 19 20.73 -0.76 5.60
C VAL A 19 21.10 -1.25 4.19
N ASP A 20 20.11 -1.79 3.48
CA ASP A 20 20.22 -2.03 2.03
C ASP A 20 19.90 -0.72 1.27
N PRO A 21 20.88 -0.11 0.56
CA PRO A 21 20.66 1.13 -0.17
C PRO A 21 19.54 1.03 -1.22
N GLU A 22 19.29 -0.15 -1.78
CA GLU A 22 18.24 -0.34 -2.79
C GLU A 22 16.82 -0.27 -2.20
N ILE A 23 16.67 -0.36 -0.87
CA ILE A 23 15.38 -0.26 -0.19
C ILE A 23 15.03 1.20 0.13
N ILE A 24 16.02 2.06 0.37
CA ILE A 24 15.82 3.45 0.79
C ILE A 24 14.83 4.20 -0.14
N PRO A 25 14.98 4.16 -1.48
CA PRO A 25 14.08 4.89 -2.37
C PRO A 25 12.61 4.46 -2.28
N VAL A 26 12.40 3.16 -2.02
CA VAL A 26 11.06 2.57 -1.88
C VAL A 26 10.43 3.02 -0.55
N VAL A 27 11.20 3.03 0.54
CA VAL A 27 10.70 3.47 1.85
C VAL A 27 10.40 4.97 1.87
N LYS A 28 11.23 5.80 1.21
CA LYS A 28 10.95 7.22 1.03
C LYS A 28 9.62 7.45 0.31
N ALA A 29 9.41 6.78 -0.84
CA ALA A 29 8.16 6.87 -1.57
C ALA A 29 6.97 6.34 -0.77
N ALA A 30 7.12 5.20 -0.07
CA ALA A 30 6.07 4.66 0.78
C ALA A 30 5.67 5.63 1.90
N SER A 31 6.65 6.29 2.54
CA SER A 31 6.38 7.19 3.68
C SER A 31 5.40 8.31 3.36
N VAL A 32 5.47 8.91 2.16
CA VAL A 32 4.57 9.98 1.75
C VAL A 32 3.21 9.46 1.29
N VAL A 33 3.17 8.25 0.72
CA VAL A 33 1.91 7.60 0.30
C VAL A 33 1.08 7.21 1.52
N GLU A 34 1.68 6.52 2.50
CA GLU A 34 0.97 6.14 3.73
C GLU A 34 0.45 7.38 4.48
N ARG A 35 1.26 8.43 4.58
CA ARG A 35 0.83 9.65 5.26
C ARG A 35 -0.34 10.35 4.57
N ASN A 36 -0.60 10.06 3.29
CA ASN A 36 -1.72 10.62 2.55
C ASN A 36 -3.09 10.00 2.89
N GLY A 37 -3.18 9.13 3.91
CA GLY A 37 -4.43 8.52 4.36
C GLY A 37 -5.54 9.52 4.72
N VAL A 38 -5.21 10.76 5.09
CA VAL A 38 -6.19 11.82 5.42
C VAL A 38 -7.08 12.17 4.23
N ASP A 39 -6.50 12.39 3.04
CA ASP A 39 -7.27 12.73 1.84
C ASP A 39 -8.19 11.56 1.44
N TYR A 40 -7.72 10.33 1.62
CA TYR A 40 -8.54 9.13 1.44
C TYR A 40 -9.69 9.03 2.45
N ALA A 41 -9.49 9.42 3.71
CA ALA A 41 -10.58 9.47 4.69
C ALA A 41 -11.62 10.54 4.31
N VAL A 42 -11.23 11.71 3.79
CA VAL A 42 -12.17 12.71 3.27
C VAL A 42 -13.00 12.13 2.12
N TYR A 43 -12.33 11.49 1.14
CA TYR A 43 -13.00 10.80 0.04
C TYR A 43 -14.02 9.76 0.55
N LEU A 44 -13.59 8.89 1.47
CA LEU A 44 -14.45 7.84 2.03
C LEU A 44 -15.61 8.43 2.85
N ASN A 45 -15.38 9.51 3.60
CA ASN A 45 -16.43 10.20 4.33
C ASN A 45 -17.51 10.78 3.40
N ASN A 46 -17.14 11.25 2.22
CA ASN A 46 -18.09 11.77 1.23
C ASN A 46 -18.91 10.64 0.60
N VAL A 47 -18.25 9.56 0.15
CA VAL A 47 -18.92 8.39 -0.46
C VAL A 47 -19.88 7.69 0.52
N PHE A 48 -19.54 7.68 1.82
CA PHE A 48 -20.29 7.02 2.90
C PHE A 48 -20.95 8.01 3.87
N SER A 49 -21.37 9.17 3.35
CA SER A 49 -21.86 10.32 4.15
C SER A 49 -22.97 10.01 5.15
N ASP A 50 -23.84 9.04 4.86
CA ASP A 50 -24.98 8.55 5.66
C ASP A 50 -24.64 7.38 6.61
N ASP A 51 -23.38 6.95 6.68
CA ASP A 51 -22.94 5.84 7.54
C ASP A 51 -21.95 6.30 8.62
N PRO A 52 -22.46 6.89 9.73
CA PRO A 52 -21.60 7.44 10.78
C PRO A 52 -20.65 6.41 11.41
N ALA A 53 -21.03 5.14 11.41
CA ALA A 53 -20.18 4.07 11.94
C ALA A 53 -18.96 3.82 11.04
N PHE A 54 -19.14 3.79 9.71
CA PHE A 54 -18.02 3.64 8.78
C PHE A 54 -17.15 4.90 8.74
N ARG A 55 -17.75 6.09 8.81
CA ARG A 55 -17.03 7.37 8.86
C ARG A 55 -16.04 7.42 10.03
N ALA A 56 -16.52 7.11 11.23
CA ALA A 56 -15.65 7.03 12.40
C ALA A 56 -14.55 5.95 12.26
N ALA A 57 -14.84 4.84 11.57
CA ALA A 57 -13.84 3.81 11.29
C ALA A 57 -12.77 4.30 10.29
N ALA A 58 -13.16 5.02 9.24
CA ALA A 58 -12.27 5.62 8.25
C ALA A 58 -11.39 6.73 8.86
N ASP A 59 -11.95 7.56 9.76
CA ASP A 59 -11.19 8.59 10.45
C ASP A 59 -10.10 7.97 11.36
N ASN A 60 -10.43 6.92 12.09
CA ASN A 60 -9.44 6.20 12.92
C ASN A 60 -8.38 5.49 12.06
N TRP A 61 -8.80 4.88 10.94
CA TRP A 61 -7.88 4.30 9.95
C TRP A 61 -6.86 5.33 9.47
N ALA A 62 -7.28 6.53 9.07
CA ALA A 62 -6.36 7.56 8.60
C ALA A 62 -5.35 8.03 9.66
N VAL A 63 -5.71 8.01 10.94
CA VAL A 63 -4.74 8.29 12.03
C VAL A 63 -3.65 7.22 12.08
N GLU A 64 -4.00 5.95 11.88
CA GLU A 64 -3.03 4.85 11.82
C GLU A 64 -2.12 4.98 10.59
N GLU A 65 -2.67 5.32 9.42
CA GLU A 65 -1.92 5.54 8.17
C GLU A 65 -0.88 6.68 8.28
N VAL A 66 -1.26 7.81 8.91
CA VAL A 66 -0.31 8.91 9.19
C VAL A 66 0.87 8.44 10.03
N GLN A 67 0.61 7.59 11.03
CA GLN A 67 1.68 7.03 11.86
C GLN A 67 2.60 6.09 11.07
N HIS A 68 2.07 5.32 10.12
CA HIS A 68 2.88 4.47 9.25
C HIS A 68 3.84 5.31 8.41
N GLY A 69 3.31 6.36 7.77
CA GLY A 69 4.11 7.32 7.02
C GLY A 69 5.19 7.98 7.85
N ASP A 70 4.85 8.46 9.05
CA ASP A 70 5.80 9.11 9.96
C ASP A 70 6.90 8.18 10.47
N ALA A 71 6.58 6.90 10.73
CA ALA A 71 7.56 5.90 11.11
C ALA A 71 8.55 5.60 9.97
N LEU A 72 8.04 5.43 8.74
CA LEU A 72 8.86 5.19 7.56
C LEU A 72 9.71 6.41 7.20
N GLY A 73 9.13 7.61 7.28
CA GLY A 73 9.81 8.88 7.00
C GLY A 73 10.93 9.13 8.00
N ARG A 74 10.68 8.91 9.30
CA ARG A 74 11.73 9.02 10.33
C ARG A 74 12.84 7.98 10.14
N TRP A 75 12.50 6.74 9.80
CA TRP A 75 13.52 5.74 9.47
C TRP A 75 14.34 6.15 8.24
N ALA A 76 13.70 6.67 7.19
CA ALA A 76 14.37 7.07 5.97
C ALA A 76 15.33 8.25 6.18
N MET A 77 15.02 9.18 7.10
CA MET A 77 15.96 10.25 7.50
C MET A 77 17.18 9.72 8.29
N LEU A 78 17.07 8.58 8.97
CA LEU A 78 18.24 7.92 9.59
C LEU A 78 19.10 7.22 8.53
N ALA A 79 18.45 6.57 7.56
CA ALA A 79 19.12 5.86 6.47
C ALA A 79 19.77 6.79 5.44
N ASP A 80 19.18 7.97 5.22
CA ASP A 80 19.72 9.06 4.40
C ASP A 80 19.61 10.39 5.16
N PRO A 81 20.63 10.76 5.95
CA PRO A 81 20.63 11.99 6.75
C PRO A 81 20.55 13.30 5.94
N SER A 82 20.73 13.24 4.62
CA SER A 82 20.60 14.41 3.74
C SER A 82 19.16 14.66 3.28
N TRP A 83 18.27 13.69 3.49
CA TRP A 83 16.88 13.75 3.04
C TRP A 83 15.96 14.30 4.12
N ASN A 84 15.04 15.19 3.74
CA ASN A 84 14.08 15.83 4.65
C ASN A 84 12.66 15.31 4.37
N TYR A 85 12.12 14.51 5.29
CA TYR A 85 10.80 13.91 5.15
C TYR A 85 9.66 14.93 5.11
N PRO A 86 9.55 15.92 6.03
CA PRO A 86 8.54 16.95 5.95
C PRO A 86 8.50 17.68 4.60
N GLU A 87 9.66 18.11 4.07
CA GLU A 87 9.73 18.80 2.77
C GLU A 87 9.33 17.89 1.60
N ALA A 88 9.73 16.62 1.62
CA ALA A 88 9.34 15.64 0.61
C ALA A 88 7.83 15.38 0.62
N PHE A 89 7.20 15.32 1.80
CA PHE A 89 5.76 15.15 1.94
C PHE A 89 4.97 16.34 1.39
N GLU A 90 5.41 17.58 1.68
CA GLU A 90 4.78 18.77 1.09
C GLU A 90 4.91 18.80 -0.43
N ARG A 91 6.09 18.43 -0.96
CA ARG A 91 6.28 18.31 -2.42
C ARG A 91 5.38 17.25 -3.03
N TYR A 92 5.20 16.11 -2.36
CA TYR A 92 4.30 15.05 -2.80
C TYR A 92 2.85 15.54 -2.85
N ARG A 93 2.34 16.18 -1.79
CA ARG A 93 0.97 16.72 -1.75
C ARG A 93 0.72 17.81 -2.79
N ALA A 94 1.75 18.58 -3.16
CA ALA A 94 1.64 19.56 -4.23
C ALA A 94 1.58 18.91 -5.63
N ALA A 95 2.17 17.72 -5.80
CA ALA A 95 2.25 17.01 -7.08
C ALA A 95 1.08 16.04 -7.32
N TYR A 96 0.55 15.44 -6.25
CA TYR A 96 -0.50 14.44 -6.30
C TYR A 96 -1.63 14.81 -5.33
N SER A 97 -2.86 14.85 -5.85
CA SER A 97 -4.06 15.08 -5.05
C SER A 97 -5.21 14.24 -5.60
N LEU A 98 -6.11 13.84 -4.69
CA LEU A 98 -7.32 13.14 -5.07
C LEU A 98 -8.41 14.16 -5.44
N ASP A 99 -9.29 13.77 -6.35
CA ASP A 99 -10.55 14.50 -6.51
C ASP A 99 -11.46 14.20 -5.30
N LEU A 100 -11.61 15.19 -4.43
CA LEU A 100 -12.38 15.09 -3.19
C LEU A 100 -13.83 15.57 -3.35
N GLU A 101 -14.19 16.21 -4.47
CA GLU A 101 -15.54 16.71 -4.74
C GLU A 101 -16.44 15.60 -5.33
N VAL A 102 -16.48 14.47 -4.65
CA VAL A 102 -17.24 13.29 -5.06
C VAL A 102 -18.33 12.95 -4.05
N ASP A 103 -19.52 12.61 -4.53
CA ASP A 103 -20.63 12.12 -3.70
C ASP A 103 -20.89 10.61 -3.87
N SER A 104 -20.17 9.98 -4.80
CA SER A 104 -20.36 8.61 -5.22
C SER A 104 -19.04 7.93 -5.56
N SER A 105 -18.98 6.61 -5.34
CA SER A 105 -17.76 5.84 -5.60
C SER A 105 -17.46 5.76 -7.10
N VAL A 106 -16.20 5.96 -7.46
CA VAL A 106 -15.69 5.72 -8.84
C VAL A 106 -15.77 4.23 -9.24
N ARG A 107 -16.06 3.33 -8.29
CA ARG A 107 -16.32 1.90 -8.49
C ARG A 107 -17.80 1.60 -8.73
N GLY A 108 -18.64 2.63 -8.82
CA GLY A 108 -20.06 2.55 -9.12
C GLY A 108 -20.94 2.02 -7.99
N SER A 109 -20.36 1.63 -6.84
CA SER A 109 -21.09 1.16 -5.67
C SER A 109 -20.23 1.21 -4.41
N ARG A 110 -20.85 1.23 -3.23
CA ARG A 110 -20.12 1.23 -1.95
C ARG A 110 -19.46 -0.11 -1.67
N THR A 111 -20.09 -1.22 -2.04
CA THR A 111 -19.45 -2.54 -2.02
C THR A 111 -18.23 -2.55 -2.94
N GLY A 112 -18.34 -1.95 -4.12
CA GLY A 112 -17.22 -1.81 -5.06
C GLY A 112 -16.05 -1.01 -4.47
N GLU A 113 -16.33 0.11 -3.81
CA GLU A 113 -15.30 0.89 -3.11
C GLU A 113 -14.59 0.07 -2.04
N LEU A 114 -15.35 -0.62 -1.19
CA LEU A 114 -14.77 -1.42 -0.11
C LEU A 114 -13.99 -2.63 -0.63
N ILE A 115 -14.36 -3.20 -1.79
CA ILE A 115 -13.53 -4.21 -2.47
C ILE A 115 -12.21 -3.60 -2.92
N ALA A 116 -12.22 -2.40 -3.50
CA ALA A 116 -11.00 -1.71 -3.91
C ALA A 116 -10.09 -1.46 -2.70
N ARG A 117 -10.63 -0.94 -1.59
CA ARG A 117 -9.87 -0.76 -0.34
C ARG A 117 -9.32 -2.08 0.20
N CYS A 118 -10.11 -3.15 0.22
CA CYS A 118 -9.59 -4.48 0.57
C CYS A 118 -8.40 -4.91 -0.30
N MET A 119 -8.34 -4.53 -1.58
CA MET A 119 -7.18 -4.84 -2.44
C MET A 119 -5.95 -4.02 -2.09
N VAL A 120 -6.11 -2.74 -1.75
CA VAL A 120 -5.03 -1.88 -1.25
C VAL A 120 -4.43 -2.48 0.01
N GLU A 121 -5.25 -2.73 1.04
CA GLU A 121 -4.78 -3.30 2.32
C GLU A 121 -4.14 -4.68 2.16
N THR A 122 -4.64 -5.47 1.20
CA THR A 122 -4.06 -6.76 0.88
C THR A 122 -2.67 -6.61 0.25
N GLY A 123 -2.51 -5.63 -0.64
CA GLY A 123 -1.25 -5.26 -1.27
C GLY A 123 -0.23 -4.76 -0.24
N THR A 124 -0.58 -3.72 0.53
CA THR A 124 0.28 -3.09 1.55
C THR A 124 0.69 -4.08 2.62
N SER A 125 -0.25 -4.87 3.19
CA SER A 125 0.07 -5.92 4.17
C SER A 125 1.09 -6.92 3.61
N SER A 126 0.93 -7.33 2.36
CA SER A 126 1.84 -8.28 1.71
C SER A 126 3.20 -7.66 1.38
N PHE A 127 3.23 -6.37 1.03
CA PHE A 127 4.44 -5.61 0.74
C PHE A 127 5.29 -5.46 2.00
N TYR A 128 4.73 -4.97 3.11
CA TYR A 128 5.49 -4.82 4.36
C TYR A 128 5.88 -6.16 4.98
N THR A 129 5.06 -7.20 4.83
CA THR A 129 5.49 -8.56 5.21
C THR A 129 6.72 -8.98 4.41
N ALA A 130 6.72 -8.74 3.10
CA ALA A 130 7.83 -9.08 2.23
C ALA A 130 9.08 -8.25 2.52
N LEU A 131 8.91 -6.95 2.79
CA LEU A 131 9.98 -6.02 3.12
C LEU A 131 10.63 -6.37 4.45
N ALA A 132 9.83 -6.69 5.48
CA ALA A 132 10.31 -7.16 6.78
C ALA A 132 11.17 -8.44 6.67
N ASP A 133 10.80 -9.35 5.75
CA ASP A 133 11.51 -10.60 5.50
C ASP A 133 12.77 -10.42 4.64
N ALA A 134 12.87 -9.31 3.90
CA ALA A 134 13.97 -9.01 3.00
C ALA A 134 15.05 -8.13 3.63
N THR A 135 14.66 -7.17 4.48
CA THR A 135 15.61 -6.27 5.14
C THR A 135 16.37 -6.97 6.27
N ASP A 136 17.63 -6.59 6.44
CA ASP A 136 18.44 -6.97 7.60
C ASP A 136 18.46 -5.91 8.69
N GLU A 137 18.13 -4.65 8.37
CA GLU A 137 18.08 -3.55 9.31
C GLU A 137 16.96 -3.79 10.36
N PRO A 138 17.32 -3.91 11.66
CA PRO A 138 16.39 -4.33 12.71
C PRO A 138 15.21 -3.38 12.94
N LEU A 139 15.43 -2.06 12.87
CA LEU A 139 14.36 -1.09 13.11
C LEU A 139 13.32 -1.11 11.97
N LEU A 140 13.76 -1.10 10.71
CA LEU A 140 12.89 -1.21 9.54
C LEU A 140 12.08 -2.50 9.59
N LYS A 141 12.73 -3.61 9.96
CA LYS A 141 12.06 -4.91 10.12
C LYS A 141 10.94 -4.83 11.17
N ALA A 142 11.17 -4.15 12.29
CA ALA A 142 10.16 -3.98 13.33
C ALA A 142 9.01 -3.08 12.86
N ILE A 143 9.30 -1.95 12.23
CA ILE A 143 8.30 -1.03 11.66
C ILE A 143 7.42 -1.76 10.64
N CYS A 144 8.03 -2.44 9.67
CA CYS A 144 7.30 -3.18 8.64
C CYS A 144 6.38 -4.26 9.23
N LYS A 145 6.78 -4.92 10.32
CA LYS A 145 5.93 -5.91 10.99
C LYS A 145 4.72 -5.28 11.67
N GLN A 146 4.87 -4.10 12.27
CA GLN A 146 3.76 -3.37 12.87
C GLN A 146 2.78 -2.90 11.79
N ILE A 147 3.30 -2.26 10.74
CA ILE A 147 2.48 -1.81 9.60
C ILE A 147 1.74 -3.00 8.99
N ALA A 148 2.43 -4.10 8.65
CA ALA A 148 1.79 -5.27 8.06
C ALA A 148 0.67 -5.88 8.93
N ALA A 149 0.77 -5.77 10.27
CA ALA A 149 -0.26 -6.21 11.19
C ALA A 149 -1.46 -5.25 11.19
N ASP A 150 -1.22 -3.95 11.10
CA ASP A 150 -2.23 -2.91 10.97
C ASP A 150 -3.00 -3.05 9.65
N GLU A 151 -2.31 -3.24 8.52
CA GLU A 151 -2.97 -3.45 7.23
C GLU A 151 -3.84 -4.69 7.20
N TYR A 152 -3.47 -5.72 7.98
CA TYR A 152 -4.34 -6.88 8.13
C TYR A 152 -5.61 -6.55 8.95
N ARG A 153 -5.52 -5.64 9.92
CA ARG A 153 -6.69 -5.11 10.65
C ARG A 153 -7.52 -4.18 9.77
N HIS A 154 -6.89 -3.32 8.96
CA HIS A 154 -7.53 -2.44 7.99
C HIS A 154 -8.29 -3.26 6.94
N PHE A 155 -7.66 -4.31 6.39
CA PHE A 155 -8.34 -5.27 5.53
C PHE A 155 -9.60 -5.82 6.19
N LYS A 156 -9.51 -6.25 7.46
CA LYS A 156 -10.67 -6.78 8.19
C LYS A 156 -11.76 -5.72 8.36
N LEU A 157 -11.39 -4.47 8.69
CA LEU A 157 -12.32 -3.34 8.80
C LEU A 157 -13.09 -3.16 7.49
N PHE A 158 -12.39 -2.99 6.37
CA PHE A 158 -13.06 -2.80 5.08
C PHE A 158 -13.86 -4.03 4.67
N TYR A 159 -13.35 -5.24 4.95
CA TYR A 159 -14.03 -6.50 4.65
C TYR A 159 -15.35 -6.65 5.41
N ASP A 160 -15.39 -6.29 6.68
CA ASP A 160 -16.60 -6.37 7.51
C ASP A 160 -17.66 -5.36 7.03
N HIS A 161 -17.24 -4.13 6.73
CA HIS A 161 -18.14 -3.13 6.14
C HIS A 161 -18.60 -3.52 4.73
N MET A 162 -17.72 -4.12 3.92
CA MET A 162 -18.02 -4.61 2.58
C MET A 162 -19.15 -5.65 2.64
N HIS A 163 -19.11 -6.58 3.59
CA HIS A 163 -20.19 -7.55 3.78
C HIS A 163 -21.52 -6.95 4.19
N ARG A 164 -21.51 -5.86 4.98
CA ARG A 164 -22.73 -5.12 5.32
C ARG A 164 -23.40 -4.52 4.07
N TYR A 165 -22.62 -3.90 3.20
CA TYR A 165 -23.11 -3.33 1.94
C TYR A 165 -23.48 -4.40 0.90
N LEU A 166 -22.71 -5.49 0.84
CA LEU A 166 -22.95 -6.61 -0.07
C LEU A 166 -24.33 -7.25 0.14
N LYS A 167 -24.85 -7.29 1.37
CA LYS A 167 -26.21 -7.77 1.67
C LYS A 167 -27.30 -6.94 0.98
N ARG A 168 -27.04 -5.65 0.74
CA ARG A 168 -27.96 -4.69 0.11
C ARG A 168 -27.77 -4.64 -1.41
N GLU A 169 -26.52 -4.47 -1.84
CA GLU A 169 -26.18 -4.24 -3.26
C GLU A 169 -26.00 -5.55 -4.06
N ARG A 170 -25.81 -6.68 -3.37
CA ARG A 170 -25.84 -8.05 -3.94
C ARG A 170 -24.91 -8.28 -5.14
N LEU A 171 -23.72 -7.67 -5.14
CA LEU A 171 -22.72 -7.90 -6.18
C LEU A 171 -22.34 -9.38 -6.29
N GLY A 172 -22.44 -9.93 -7.51
CA GLY A 172 -22.05 -11.30 -7.80
C GLY A 172 -20.53 -11.51 -7.76
N VAL A 173 -20.08 -12.77 -7.66
CA VAL A 173 -18.64 -13.14 -7.71
C VAL A 173 -17.92 -12.51 -8.91
N TRP A 174 -18.55 -12.48 -10.08
CA TRP A 174 -17.95 -11.92 -11.30
C TRP A 174 -17.71 -10.40 -11.20
N GLN A 175 -18.71 -9.65 -10.72
CA GLN A 175 -18.57 -8.21 -10.53
C GLN A 175 -17.47 -7.90 -9.50
N ARG A 176 -17.46 -8.63 -8.38
CA ARG A 176 -16.42 -8.49 -7.36
C ARG A 176 -15.03 -8.80 -7.90
N THR A 177 -14.92 -9.85 -8.70
CA THR A 177 -13.66 -10.24 -9.37
C THR A 177 -13.19 -9.16 -10.33
N ARG A 178 -14.08 -8.59 -11.15
CA ARG A 178 -13.74 -7.50 -12.07
C ARG A 178 -13.23 -6.26 -11.31
N ILE A 179 -13.88 -5.88 -10.21
CA ILE A 179 -13.45 -4.73 -9.40
C ILE A 179 -12.11 -5.00 -8.73
N ALA A 180 -11.93 -6.19 -8.13
CA ALA A 180 -10.68 -6.58 -7.48
C ALA A 180 -9.51 -6.63 -8.47
N LEU A 181 -9.68 -7.29 -9.63
CA LEU A 181 -8.67 -7.32 -10.69
C LEU A 181 -8.41 -5.92 -11.23
N GLY A 182 -9.48 -5.14 -11.45
CA GLY A 182 -9.42 -3.74 -11.84
C GLY A 182 -8.46 -2.99 -10.93
N ARG A 183 -8.67 -3.03 -9.61
CA ARG A 183 -7.80 -2.34 -8.64
C ARG A 183 -6.37 -2.86 -8.62
N VAL A 184 -6.14 -4.17 -8.72
CA VAL A 184 -4.77 -4.74 -8.79
C VAL A 184 -4.02 -4.32 -10.06
N THR A 185 -4.76 -4.07 -11.15
CA THR A 185 -4.20 -3.60 -12.43
C THR A 185 -4.19 -2.09 -12.58
N GLU A 186 -5.01 -1.38 -11.81
CA GLU A 186 -5.18 0.06 -11.87
C GLU A 186 -3.93 0.75 -11.34
N SER A 187 -3.73 1.93 -11.90
CA SER A 187 -2.61 2.81 -11.66
C SER A 187 -2.64 3.46 -10.26
N GLU A 188 -2.32 2.67 -9.22
CA GLU A 188 -1.38 3.14 -8.17
C GLU A 188 -0.04 3.54 -8.78
N ASP A 189 0.17 3.21 -10.07
CA ASP A 189 1.24 3.66 -10.95
C ASP A 189 1.52 5.16 -10.81
N ASP A 190 0.51 6.05 -10.95
CA ASP A 190 0.78 7.49 -10.91
C ASP A 190 1.02 8.04 -9.50
N GLU A 191 0.34 7.50 -8.48
CA GLU A 191 0.58 7.86 -7.08
C GLU A 191 1.98 7.43 -6.64
N LEU A 192 2.37 6.17 -6.91
CA LEU A 192 3.68 5.62 -6.58
C LEU A 192 4.79 6.25 -7.42
N ALA A 193 4.53 6.55 -8.70
CA ALA A 193 5.50 7.25 -9.55
C ALA A 193 5.70 8.70 -9.09
N SER A 194 4.62 9.41 -8.76
CA SER A 194 4.67 10.77 -8.19
C SER A 194 5.39 10.77 -6.83
N ALA A 195 5.09 9.79 -5.97
CA ALA A 195 5.78 9.61 -4.70
C ALA A 195 7.27 9.34 -4.91
N TYR A 196 7.63 8.44 -5.83
CA TYR A 196 9.03 8.16 -6.14
C TYR A 196 9.74 9.43 -6.65
N HIS A 197 9.12 10.15 -7.59
CA HIS A 197 9.67 11.38 -8.16
C HIS A 197 9.93 12.45 -7.10
N THR A 198 8.90 12.75 -6.30
CA THR A 198 8.92 13.82 -5.31
C THR A 198 9.88 13.53 -4.15
N THR A 199 10.10 12.25 -3.83
CA THR A 199 10.95 11.84 -2.71
C THR A 199 12.39 11.48 -3.09
N ASN A 200 12.66 11.10 -4.34
CA ASN A 200 13.99 10.63 -4.76
C ASN A 200 14.69 11.52 -5.78
N ASP A 201 13.96 12.29 -6.59
CA ASP A 201 14.61 13.17 -7.57
C ASP A 201 14.90 14.56 -6.98
N PRO A 202 16.01 15.19 -7.36
CA PRO A 202 16.25 16.60 -7.05
C PRO A 202 15.13 17.52 -7.53
N VAL A 203 15.03 18.69 -6.90
CA VAL A 203 14.14 19.77 -7.36
C VAL A 203 14.55 20.21 -8.77
N GLY A 204 13.58 20.37 -9.66
CA GLY A 204 13.79 20.80 -11.05
C GLY A 204 13.95 19.67 -12.07
N VAL A 205 14.07 18.42 -11.64
CA VAL A 205 13.96 17.26 -12.55
C VAL A 205 12.50 17.14 -13.01
N PRO A 206 12.22 17.03 -14.33
CA PRO A 206 10.86 16.81 -14.82
C PRO A 206 10.30 15.45 -14.39
N TYR A 207 9.00 15.41 -14.11
CA TYR A 207 8.30 14.15 -13.83
C TYR A 207 8.29 13.25 -15.08
N ASP A 208 8.78 12.02 -14.90
CA ASP A 208 8.67 10.95 -15.89
C ASP A 208 8.03 9.75 -15.20
N HIS A 209 6.75 9.53 -15.48
CA HIS A 209 5.97 8.43 -14.93
C HIS A 209 6.64 7.07 -15.19
N GLY A 210 7.09 6.82 -16.43
CA GLY A 210 7.64 5.53 -16.85
C GLY A 210 8.94 5.19 -16.12
N ARG A 211 9.84 6.16 -15.97
CA ARG A 211 11.07 6.02 -15.19
C ARG A 211 10.77 5.78 -13.72
N CYS A 212 9.91 6.61 -13.14
CA CYS A 212 9.64 6.59 -11.70
C CYS A 212 8.96 5.29 -11.26
N ILE A 213 7.93 4.84 -11.98
CA ILE A 213 7.31 3.55 -11.64
C ILE A 213 8.28 2.39 -11.85
N ALA A 214 9.08 2.40 -12.91
CA ALA A 214 10.04 1.33 -13.15
C ALA A 214 11.08 1.27 -12.03
N ALA A 215 11.54 2.42 -11.56
CA ALA A 215 12.48 2.54 -10.46
C ALA A 215 11.88 2.05 -9.12
N TYR A 216 10.62 2.38 -8.83
CA TYR A 216 9.91 1.89 -7.64
C TYR A 216 9.61 0.38 -7.73
N MET A 217 8.89 -0.05 -8.76
CA MET A 217 8.37 -1.42 -8.88
C MET A 217 9.45 -2.48 -9.06
N SER A 218 10.57 -2.15 -9.72
CA SER A 218 11.71 -3.07 -9.87
C SER A 218 12.28 -3.52 -8.51
N ARG A 219 12.28 -2.60 -7.53
CA ARG A 219 12.73 -2.81 -6.15
C ARG A 219 11.63 -3.41 -5.28
N ALA A 220 10.44 -2.80 -5.27
CA ALA A 220 9.31 -3.26 -4.46
C ALA A 220 8.88 -4.70 -4.80
N MET A 221 8.89 -5.11 -6.08
CA MET A 221 8.62 -6.50 -6.45
C MET A 221 9.79 -7.45 -6.14
N GLY A 222 10.99 -6.91 -5.90
CA GLY A 222 12.20 -7.68 -5.63
C GLY A 222 12.20 -8.38 -4.28
N VAL A 223 11.45 -7.84 -3.30
CA VAL A 223 11.37 -8.40 -1.94
C VAL A 223 10.43 -9.61 -1.82
N TYR A 224 9.61 -9.87 -2.85
CA TYR A 224 8.62 -10.94 -2.80
C TYR A 224 9.23 -12.35 -2.93
N ARG A 225 8.78 -13.25 -2.05
CA ARG A 225 9.06 -14.69 -2.05
C ARG A 225 7.74 -15.47 -2.22
N PRO A 226 7.77 -16.74 -2.66
CA PRO A 226 6.55 -17.53 -2.88
C PRO A 226 5.59 -17.57 -1.68
N LYS A 227 6.13 -17.58 -0.45
CA LYS A 227 5.31 -17.60 0.76
C LYS A 227 4.42 -16.35 0.92
N HIS A 228 4.85 -15.19 0.43
CA HIS A 228 4.08 -13.94 0.52
C HIS A 228 2.84 -14.00 -0.39
N THR A 229 2.97 -14.63 -1.57
CA THR A 229 1.87 -14.71 -2.53
C THR A 229 0.78 -15.70 -2.10
N VAL A 230 1.09 -16.67 -1.24
CA VAL A 230 0.07 -17.58 -0.69
C VAL A 230 -0.93 -16.81 0.17
N ARG A 231 -0.44 -15.94 1.07
CA ARG A 231 -1.30 -15.15 1.96
C ARG A 231 -2.12 -14.13 1.17
N VAL A 232 -1.48 -13.34 0.30
CA VAL A 232 -2.15 -12.30 -0.51
C VAL A 232 -3.27 -12.90 -1.38
N THR A 233 -3.01 -14.07 -2.00
CA THR A 233 -4.01 -14.77 -2.81
C THR A 233 -5.21 -15.20 -1.97
N GLY A 234 -4.98 -15.68 -0.74
CA GLY A 234 -6.08 -16.06 0.16
C GLY A 234 -6.98 -14.87 0.49
N MET A 235 -6.39 -13.70 0.76
CA MET A 235 -7.13 -12.46 1.04
C MET A 235 -7.93 -11.99 -0.18
N ILE A 236 -7.35 -12.02 -1.38
CA ILE A 236 -8.04 -11.68 -2.63
C ILE A 236 -9.24 -12.62 -2.86
N LEU A 237 -9.02 -13.93 -2.78
CA LEU A 237 -10.09 -14.93 -2.97
C LEU A 237 -11.22 -14.73 -1.97
N LYS A 238 -10.88 -14.46 -0.70
CA LYS A 238 -11.85 -14.19 0.35
C LYS A 238 -12.72 -12.96 0.03
N THR A 239 -12.15 -11.89 -0.51
CA THR A 239 -12.87 -10.66 -0.89
C THR A 239 -13.86 -10.91 -2.04
N ILE A 240 -13.46 -11.69 -3.06
CA ILE A 240 -14.32 -11.97 -4.21
C ILE A 240 -15.34 -13.10 -3.94
N GLY A 241 -15.30 -13.73 -2.76
CA GLY A 241 -16.21 -14.77 -2.34
C GLY A 241 -15.84 -16.18 -2.82
N VAL A 242 -14.56 -16.43 -3.06
CA VAL A 242 -14.00 -17.75 -3.40
C VAL A 242 -13.28 -18.32 -2.19
N ALA A 243 -13.30 -19.65 -2.03
CA ALA A 243 -12.64 -20.33 -0.92
C ALA A 243 -11.13 -19.98 -0.89
N PRO A 244 -10.58 -19.49 0.24
CA PRO A 244 -9.21 -18.99 0.32
C PRO A 244 -8.17 -20.08 0.59
N HIS A 245 -8.51 -21.35 0.41
CA HIS A 245 -7.67 -22.50 0.74
C HIS A 245 -7.89 -23.66 -0.24
N GLY A 246 -6.96 -24.61 -0.25
CA GLY A 246 -7.00 -25.80 -1.11
C GLY A 246 -6.09 -25.70 -2.32
N TRP A 247 -6.18 -26.68 -3.22
CA TRP A 247 -5.24 -26.83 -4.34
C TRP A 247 -5.37 -25.71 -5.39
N VAL A 248 -6.58 -25.21 -5.63
CA VAL A 248 -6.83 -24.08 -6.55
C VAL A 248 -6.16 -22.80 -6.03
N HIS A 249 -6.29 -22.52 -4.73
CA HIS A 249 -5.61 -21.40 -4.08
C HIS A 249 -4.09 -21.51 -4.21
N ALA A 250 -3.51 -22.69 -3.95
CA ALA A 250 -2.08 -22.93 -4.11
C ALA A 250 -1.60 -22.74 -5.56
N LEU A 251 -2.39 -23.17 -6.54
CA LEU A 251 -2.10 -22.97 -7.96
C LEU A 251 -2.11 -21.48 -8.33
N ILE A 252 -3.16 -20.74 -7.94
CA ILE A 252 -3.26 -19.30 -8.20
C ILE A 252 -2.10 -18.56 -7.54
N ALA A 253 -1.73 -18.89 -6.30
CA ALA A 253 -0.61 -18.25 -5.60
C ALA A 253 0.73 -18.43 -6.34
N ARG A 254 0.95 -19.58 -6.98
CA ARG A 254 2.13 -19.82 -7.84
C ARG A 254 2.07 -18.98 -9.11
N VAL A 255 0.90 -18.88 -9.75
CA VAL A 255 0.71 -18.04 -10.95
C VAL A 255 0.96 -16.56 -10.60
N VAL A 256 0.39 -16.06 -9.50
CA VAL A 256 0.63 -14.70 -9.01
C VAL A 256 2.12 -14.44 -8.79
N TYR A 257 2.83 -15.37 -8.15
CA TYR A 257 4.29 -15.23 -7.95
C TYR A 257 5.06 -15.18 -9.27
N MET A 258 4.71 -16.03 -10.23
CA MET A 258 5.30 -16.00 -11.56
C MET A 258 5.06 -14.65 -12.27
N LEU A 259 3.84 -14.11 -12.19
CA LEU A 259 3.48 -12.82 -12.77
C LEU A 259 4.26 -11.67 -12.12
N ILE A 260 4.40 -11.66 -10.78
CA ILE A 260 5.24 -10.68 -10.07
C ILE A 260 6.68 -10.74 -10.59
N ARG A 261 7.26 -11.94 -10.73
CA ARG A 261 8.62 -12.11 -11.26
C ARG A 261 8.76 -11.63 -12.70
N GLN A 262 7.78 -11.93 -13.56
CA GLN A 262 7.80 -11.47 -14.96
C GLN A 262 7.68 -9.95 -15.06
N ARG A 263 6.76 -9.34 -14.29
CA ARG A 263 6.55 -7.90 -14.24
C ARG A 263 7.77 -7.17 -13.68
N ARG A 264 8.40 -7.71 -12.62
CA ARG A 264 9.69 -7.21 -12.11
C ARG A 264 10.77 -7.21 -13.20
N LYS A 265 10.93 -8.30 -13.96
CA LYS A 265 11.93 -8.35 -15.05
C LYS A 265 11.70 -7.26 -16.09
N LYS A 266 10.43 -6.94 -16.40
CA LYS A 266 10.09 -5.83 -17.30
C LYS A 266 10.52 -4.49 -16.70
N PHE A 267 10.17 -4.21 -15.45
CA PHE A 267 10.54 -2.95 -14.79
C PHE A 267 12.04 -2.80 -14.59
N VAL A 268 12.77 -3.87 -14.26
CA VAL A 268 14.26 -3.83 -14.19
C VAL A 268 14.86 -3.44 -15.54
N ARG A 269 14.33 -3.96 -16.65
CA ARG A 269 14.79 -3.57 -18.00
C ARG A 269 14.47 -2.11 -18.32
N GLN A 270 13.28 -1.64 -17.93
CA GLN A 270 12.89 -0.24 -18.14
C GLN A 270 13.76 0.71 -17.30
N ALA A 271 13.98 0.40 -16.04
CA ALA A 271 14.81 1.20 -15.13
C ALA A 271 16.30 1.21 -15.53
N ALA A 272 16.78 0.21 -16.29
CA ALA A 272 18.15 0.19 -16.80
C ALA A 272 18.36 1.06 -18.06
N VAL A 273 17.28 1.51 -18.69
CA VAL A 273 17.30 2.31 -19.93
C VAL A 273 16.91 3.77 -19.68
N ALA A 274 16.29 4.04 -18.52
CA ALA A 274 15.85 5.36 -18.09
C ALA A 274 16.92 6.06 -17.24
#